data_AF-A0A524LCB1-F1
#
_entry.id   AF-A0A524LCB1-F1
#
_cell.length_a   1.000
_cell.length_b   1.000
_cell.length_c   1.000
_cell.angle_alpha   90.00
_cell.angle_beta   90.00
_cell.angle_gamma   90.00
#
_symmetry.space_group_name_H-M   'P 1'
#
loop_
_entity.id
_entity.type
_entity.pdbx_description
1 polymer ?
#
loop_
_entity_poly.entity_id
_entity_poly.type
_entity_poly.pdbx_seq_one_letter_code
_entity_poly.pdbx_strand_id
1 'polypeptide(L)'
;MDIKFADKKNVVSLISSLGKDFAVLKNPDYVFPEYEICPLSPQTELPLKDLAAIVMDMDGTTTTTETLCLHSLEYMVRCITGRMSQDKWQGLDAIIDYPHIIGNSTTRHVEYLVRTYQTCIIGENLERSFLSAALWTLIFGRDQRRIAEVRNNLIHFGYAAVLSDPEIVHTMPEEDYPMEKLAHIAAKYIKPGAHRKFSQMVRMAIDIYYQRYHEILA
;
A
#
# COMPACT_ATOMS: atom_id res chain seq x y z
N MET A 1 0.86 25.10 -25.49
CA MET A 1 -0.20 25.10 -24.47
C MET A 1 -0.22 26.52 -23.93
N ASP A 2 -1.26 27.29 -24.23
CA ASP A 2 -1.30 28.70 -23.87
C ASP A 2 -1.80 28.84 -22.44
N ILE A 3 -0.92 29.30 -21.53
CA ILE A 3 -1.30 29.59 -20.16
C ILE A 3 -2.12 30.87 -20.17
N LYS A 4 -3.43 30.75 -19.93
CA LYS A 4 -4.35 31.89 -19.88
C LYS A 4 -4.56 32.29 -18.43
N PHE A 5 -4.01 33.43 -18.04
CA PHE A 5 -4.33 34.04 -16.75
C PHE A 5 -5.75 34.60 -16.80
N ALA A 6 -6.54 34.30 -15.79
CA ALA A 6 -7.93 34.74 -15.67
C ALA A 6 -8.14 35.45 -14.35
N ASP A 7 -8.93 36.53 -14.37
CA ASP A 7 -9.40 37.19 -13.16
C ASP A 7 -10.46 36.35 -12.42
N LYS A 8 -10.78 36.76 -11.19
CA LYS A 8 -11.76 36.09 -10.33
C LYS A 8 -13.13 35.90 -11.01
N LYS A 9 -13.59 36.89 -11.78
CA LYS A 9 -14.91 36.86 -12.41
C LYS A 9 -14.96 35.81 -13.51
N ASN A 10 -13.92 35.76 -14.34
CA ASN A 10 -13.77 34.78 -15.40
C ASN A 10 -13.63 33.35 -14.84
N VAL A 11 -12.88 33.18 -13.75
CA VAL A 11 -12.74 31.87 -13.07
C VAL A 11 -14.08 31.39 -12.51
N VAL A 12 -14.83 32.25 -11.81
CA VAL A 12 -16.15 31.89 -11.26
C VAL A 12 -17.11 31.49 -12.40
N SER A 13 -17.13 32.25 -13.49
CA SER A 13 -17.95 31.93 -14.66
C SER A 13 -17.58 30.57 -15.27
N LEU A 14 -16.28 30.28 -15.38
CA LEU A 14 -15.80 29.02 -15.91
C LEU A 14 -16.19 27.86 -15.00
N ILE A 15 -15.86 27.92 -13.70
CA ILE A 15 -16.18 26.87 -12.74
C ILE A 15 -17.69 26.61 -12.71
N SER A 16 -18.52 27.66 -12.65
CA SER A 16 -19.98 27.54 -12.64
C SER A 16 -20.54 26.86 -13.90
N SER A 17 -19.82 26.91 -15.03
CA SER A 17 -20.22 26.24 -16.26
C SER A 17 -19.86 24.75 -16.32
N LEU A 18 -18.96 24.28 -15.44
CA LEU A 18 -18.47 22.90 -15.46
C LEU A 18 -19.48 21.88 -14.91
N GLY A 19 -20.44 22.31 -14.10
CA GLY A 19 -21.40 21.42 -13.45
C GLY A 19 -22.52 22.17 -12.74
N LYS A 20 -23.58 21.45 -12.36
CA LYS A 20 -24.65 21.99 -11.50
C LYS A 20 -24.30 21.89 -10.02
N ASP A 21 -23.68 20.77 -9.66
CA ASP A 21 -23.26 20.46 -8.31
C ASP A 21 -21.74 20.36 -8.25
N PHE A 22 -21.17 20.66 -7.09
CA PHE A 22 -19.72 20.67 -6.86
C PHE A 22 -19.39 20.01 -5.52
N ALA A 23 -18.35 19.19 -5.50
CA ALA A 23 -17.71 18.79 -4.26
C ALA A 23 -16.69 19.86 -3.85
N VAL A 24 -16.71 20.21 -2.56
CA VAL A 24 -15.72 21.10 -1.96
C VAL A 24 -14.88 20.26 -1.01
N LEU A 25 -13.61 20.09 -1.36
CA LEU A 25 -12.67 19.26 -0.62
C LEU A 25 -11.75 20.17 0.17
N LYS A 26 -11.65 19.96 1.50
CA LYS A 26 -10.66 20.66 2.32
C LYS A 26 -9.32 19.91 2.22
N ASN A 27 -8.30 20.60 1.76
CA ASN A 27 -6.94 20.08 1.71
C ASN A 27 -6.30 20.09 3.12
N PRO A 28 -5.28 19.24 3.37
CA PRO A 28 -4.46 19.34 4.57
C PRO A 28 -3.85 20.74 4.73
N ASP A 29 -3.59 21.16 5.97
CA ASP A 29 -3.22 22.54 6.30
C ASP A 29 -1.93 23.05 5.62
N TYR A 30 -1.10 22.15 5.09
CA TYR A 30 0.15 22.45 4.38
C TYR A 30 0.03 22.46 2.84
N VAL A 31 -1.17 22.25 2.28
CA VAL A 31 -1.41 22.24 0.84
C VAL A 31 -2.21 23.46 0.43
N PHE A 32 -1.67 24.26 -0.50
CA PHE A 32 -2.39 25.38 -1.12
C PHE A 32 -2.97 24.95 -2.48
N PRO A 33 -4.24 25.27 -2.79
CA PRO A 33 -5.20 26.04 -1.99
C PRO A 33 -5.86 25.22 -0.87
N GLU A 34 -6.40 25.91 0.15
CA GLU A 34 -7.09 25.27 1.29
C GLU A 34 -8.29 24.41 0.84
N TYR A 35 -8.92 24.77 -0.28
CA TYR A 35 -10.03 24.01 -0.84
C TYR A 35 -9.84 23.74 -2.33
N GLU A 36 -10.21 22.53 -2.74
CA GLU A 36 -10.43 22.15 -4.13
C GLU A 36 -11.93 22.10 -4.44
N ILE A 37 -12.29 22.57 -5.63
CA ILE A 37 -13.68 22.59 -6.13
C ILE A 37 -13.76 21.68 -7.34
N CYS A 38 -14.46 20.56 -7.20
CA CYS A 38 -14.59 19.55 -8.23
C CYS A 38 -16.04 19.53 -8.76
N PRO A 39 -16.28 19.76 -10.06
CA PRO A 39 -17.62 19.63 -10.62
C PRO A 39 -18.08 18.17 -10.52
N LEU A 40 -19.32 17.96 -10.11
CA LEU A 40 -19.95 16.65 -10.10
C LEU A 40 -20.66 16.40 -11.43
N SER A 41 -20.57 15.17 -11.92
CA SER A 41 -21.37 14.74 -13.05
C SER A 41 -22.86 14.81 -12.70
N PRO A 42 -23.75 15.15 -13.65
CA PRO A 42 -25.18 15.09 -13.43
C PRO A 42 -25.61 13.74 -12.85
N GLN A 43 -26.52 13.76 -11.86
CA GLN A 43 -27.12 12.53 -11.36
C GLN A 43 -27.80 11.80 -12.51
N THR A 44 -27.45 10.53 -12.68
CA THR A 44 -28.08 9.67 -13.66
C THR A 44 -29.24 8.95 -12.98
N GLU A 45 -30.44 9.03 -13.55
CA GLU A 45 -31.61 8.34 -13.01
C GLU A 45 -31.41 6.82 -13.09
N LEU A 46 -31.54 6.16 -11.94
CA LEU A 46 -31.47 4.71 -11.82
C LEU A 46 -32.89 4.11 -11.84
N PRO A 47 -33.09 2.92 -12.43
CA PRO A 47 -32.07 2.01 -12.98
C PRO A 47 -31.67 2.34 -14.42
N LEU A 48 -30.38 2.16 -14.74
CA LEU A 48 -29.88 2.21 -16.11
C LEU A 48 -30.38 0.99 -16.90
N LYS A 49 -31.18 1.24 -17.94
CA LYS A 49 -31.95 0.20 -18.64
C LYS A 49 -31.08 -0.86 -19.36
N ASP A 50 -29.82 -0.52 -19.69
CA ASP A 50 -28.91 -1.35 -20.50
C ASP A 50 -27.44 -1.26 -20.03
N LEU A 51 -27.19 -1.23 -18.71
CA LEU A 51 -25.82 -1.17 -18.19
C LEU A 51 -25.07 -2.48 -18.44
N ALA A 52 -24.22 -2.51 -19.48
CA ALA A 52 -23.42 -3.69 -19.84
C ALA A 52 -22.12 -3.85 -19.03
N ALA A 53 -21.48 -2.73 -18.67
CA ALA A 53 -20.26 -2.70 -17.87
C ALA A 53 -20.09 -1.33 -17.19
N ILE A 54 -19.39 -1.33 -16.05
CA ILE A 54 -18.92 -0.12 -15.38
C ILE A 54 -17.39 -0.14 -15.48
N VAL A 55 -16.82 0.94 -15.99
CA VAL A 55 -15.37 1.17 -15.93
C VAL A 55 -15.15 2.20 -14.84
N MET A 56 -14.44 1.81 -13.78
CA MET A 56 -14.00 2.72 -12.73
C MET A 56 -12.49 2.87 -12.86
N ASP A 57 -12.02 4.11 -12.85
CA ASP A 57 -10.62 4.38 -12.58
C ASP A 57 -10.38 4.05 -11.11
N MET A 58 -9.63 2.97 -10.88
CA MET A 58 -9.09 2.67 -9.56
C MET A 58 -7.71 3.33 -9.55
N ASP A 59 -7.60 4.41 -8.78
CA ASP A 59 -6.37 5.15 -8.48
C ASP A 59 -6.12 6.42 -9.30
N GLY A 60 -6.96 7.45 -9.10
CA GLY A 60 -6.56 8.85 -9.34
C GLY A 60 -5.44 9.35 -8.41
N THR A 61 -4.88 8.48 -7.56
CA THR A 61 -3.87 8.76 -6.52
C THR A 61 -2.46 8.34 -6.91
N THR A 62 -2.25 7.56 -7.99
CA THR A 62 -0.94 6.93 -8.22
C THR A 62 0.14 7.85 -8.76
N THR A 63 -0.15 8.95 -9.46
CA THR A 63 0.93 9.73 -10.11
C THR A 63 1.87 10.46 -9.13
N THR A 64 1.45 10.77 -7.90
CA THR A 64 2.33 11.38 -6.89
C THR A 64 2.97 10.35 -5.95
N THR A 65 2.38 9.17 -5.78
CA THR A 65 2.92 8.11 -4.92
C THR A 65 3.55 6.94 -5.69
N GLU A 66 3.64 7.00 -7.02
CA GLU A 66 4.15 5.90 -7.85
C GLU A 66 5.57 5.49 -7.47
N THR A 67 6.46 6.48 -7.26
CA THR A 67 7.83 6.22 -6.80
C THR A 67 7.84 5.53 -5.43
N LEU A 68 6.95 5.94 -4.52
CA LEU A 68 6.81 5.31 -3.21
C LEU A 68 6.27 3.88 -3.33
N CYS A 69 5.31 3.65 -4.23
CA CYS A 69 4.78 2.31 -4.52
C CYS A 69 5.87 1.40 -5.09
N LEU A 70 6.60 1.86 -6.11
CA LEU A 70 7.70 1.12 -6.72
C LEU A 70 8.80 0.81 -5.70
N HIS A 71 9.17 1.78 -4.86
CA HIS A 71 10.12 1.57 -3.77
C HIS A 71 9.64 0.54 -2.76
N SER A 72 8.36 0.61 -2.35
CA SER A 72 7.78 -0.34 -1.40
C SER A 72 7.66 -1.75 -1.96
N LEU A 73 7.36 -1.88 -3.26
CA LEU A 73 7.37 -3.15 -3.99
C LEU A 73 8.78 -3.71 -4.11
N GLU A 74 9.76 -2.88 -4.47
CA GLU A 74 11.16 -3.29 -4.53
C GLU A 74 11.64 -3.76 -3.16
N TYR A 75 11.41 -2.97 -2.11
CA TYR A 75 11.76 -3.30 -0.74
C TYR A 75 11.17 -4.66 -0.31
N MET A 76 9.90 -4.90 -0.64
CA MET A 76 9.25 -6.19 -0.38
C MET A 76 9.98 -7.34 -1.08
N VAL A 77 10.34 -7.21 -2.37
CA VAL A 77 11.12 -8.22 -3.10
C VAL A 77 12.50 -8.41 -2.47
N ARG A 78 13.20 -7.33 -2.10
CA ARG A 78 14.51 -7.37 -1.42
C ARG A 78 14.42 -8.16 -0.12
N CYS A 79 13.40 -7.90 0.70
CA CYS A 79 13.16 -8.58 1.96
C CYS A 79 12.98 -10.09 1.76
N ILE A 80 12.04 -10.50 0.90
CA ILE A 80 11.69 -11.93 0.74
C ILE A 80 12.75 -12.74 -0.01
N THR A 81 13.63 -12.09 -0.79
CA THR A 81 14.73 -12.74 -1.54
C THR A 81 16.10 -12.60 -0.88
N GLY A 82 16.23 -11.77 0.17
CA GLY A 82 17.52 -11.48 0.82
C GLY A 82 18.48 -10.60 0.00
N ARG A 83 17.98 -9.93 -1.05
CA ARG A 83 18.76 -9.10 -1.99
C ARG A 83 18.72 -7.62 -1.60
N MET A 84 19.09 -7.31 -0.35
CA MET A 84 18.95 -5.97 0.22
C MET A 84 19.85 -4.91 -0.44
N SER A 85 20.97 -5.32 -1.03
CA SER A 85 21.99 -4.43 -1.57
C SER A 85 22.03 -4.45 -3.10
N GLN A 86 22.46 -3.35 -3.70
CA GLN A 86 22.47 -3.17 -5.16
C GLN A 86 23.42 -4.14 -5.88
N ASP A 87 24.54 -4.52 -5.26
CA ASP A 87 25.47 -5.53 -5.76
C ASP A 87 24.82 -6.91 -5.90
N LYS A 88 23.85 -7.24 -5.03
CA LYS A 88 23.10 -8.50 -5.11
C LYS A 88 21.94 -8.43 -6.09
N TRP A 89 21.33 -7.26 -6.25
CA TRP A 89 20.22 -7.03 -7.18
C TRP A 89 20.02 -5.54 -7.44
N GLN A 90 20.06 -5.18 -8.71
CA GLN A 90 19.95 -3.78 -9.16
C GLN A 90 18.58 -3.15 -8.86
N GLY A 91 17.55 -3.96 -8.59
CA GLY A 91 16.19 -3.51 -8.37
C GLY A 91 15.25 -4.01 -9.46
N LEU A 92 14.03 -3.48 -9.46
CA LEU A 92 12.99 -3.84 -10.43
C LEU A 92 13.40 -3.39 -11.85
N ASP A 93 13.16 -4.24 -12.85
CA ASP A 93 13.49 -3.95 -14.24
C ASP A 93 12.41 -3.06 -14.88
N ALA A 94 12.80 -1.89 -15.38
CA ALA A 94 11.85 -0.92 -15.93
C ALA A 94 11.19 -1.37 -17.25
N ILE A 95 11.79 -2.31 -17.98
CA ILE A 95 11.25 -2.83 -19.24
C ILE A 95 10.39 -4.06 -18.97
N ILE A 96 10.82 -4.92 -18.05
CA ILE A 96 10.18 -6.21 -17.79
C ILE A 96 9.13 -6.11 -16.68
N ASP A 97 9.46 -5.52 -15.53
CA ASP A 97 8.59 -5.53 -14.35
C ASP A 97 7.53 -4.43 -14.41
N TYR A 98 7.91 -3.20 -14.75
CA TYR A 98 7.05 -2.00 -14.65
C TYR A 98 5.71 -2.12 -15.38
N PRO A 99 5.62 -2.68 -16.60
CA PRO A 99 4.35 -2.89 -17.28
C PRO A 99 3.32 -3.75 -16.50
N HIS A 100 3.78 -4.51 -15.51
CA HIS A 100 2.93 -5.38 -14.69
C HIS A 100 2.67 -4.83 -13.28
N ILE A 101 3.41 -3.80 -12.86
CA ILE A 101 3.35 -3.23 -11.52
C ILE A 101 2.94 -1.75 -11.47
N ILE A 102 2.49 -1.21 -12.60
CA ILE A 102 1.96 0.14 -12.76
C ILE A 102 0.55 0.06 -13.34
N GLY A 103 -0.38 0.91 -12.87
CA GLY A 103 -1.74 1.03 -13.42
C GLY A 103 -2.66 -0.19 -13.18
N ASN A 104 -2.39 -0.96 -12.13
CA ASN A 104 -3.21 -2.12 -11.73
C ASN A 104 -3.33 -2.16 -10.19
N SER A 105 -4.14 -3.05 -9.63
CA SER A 105 -4.26 -3.17 -8.18
C SER A 105 -2.97 -3.68 -7.53
N THR A 106 -2.68 -3.22 -6.31
CA THR A 106 -1.55 -3.68 -5.48
C THR A 106 -1.49 -5.21 -5.39
N THR A 107 -2.65 -5.87 -5.26
CA THR A 107 -2.70 -7.34 -5.19
C THR A 107 -2.13 -7.98 -6.44
N ARG A 108 -2.46 -7.46 -7.63
CA ARG A 108 -1.93 -7.96 -8.91
C ARG A 108 -0.44 -7.69 -9.05
N HIS A 109 0.04 -6.52 -8.61
CA HIS A 109 1.46 -6.18 -8.63
C HIS A 109 2.27 -7.17 -7.78
N VAL A 110 1.83 -7.40 -6.54
CA VAL A 110 2.51 -8.35 -5.64
C VAL A 110 2.40 -9.77 -6.16
N GLU A 111 1.24 -10.18 -6.70
CA GLU A 111 1.07 -11.50 -7.30
C GLU A 111 2.04 -11.75 -8.46
N TYR A 112 2.23 -10.74 -9.33
CA TYR A 112 3.23 -10.76 -10.39
C TYR A 112 4.64 -10.94 -9.80
N LEU A 113 5.07 -10.06 -8.89
CA LEU A 113 6.43 -10.09 -8.34
C LEU A 113 6.73 -11.38 -7.59
N VAL A 114 5.81 -11.86 -6.75
CA VAL A 114 5.99 -13.14 -6.02
C VAL A 114 6.14 -14.31 -6.99
N ARG A 115 5.45 -14.29 -8.13
CA ARG A 115 5.57 -15.32 -9.17
C ARG A 115 6.86 -15.17 -9.97
N THR A 116 7.21 -13.97 -10.41
CA THR A 116 8.44 -13.66 -11.16
C THR A 116 9.69 -14.03 -10.37
N TYR A 117 9.72 -13.71 -9.08
CA TYR A 117 10.87 -13.93 -8.20
C TYR A 117 10.77 -15.22 -7.38
N GLN A 118 9.78 -16.09 -7.63
CA GLN A 118 9.43 -17.24 -6.79
C GLN A 118 10.62 -18.17 -6.48
N THR A 119 11.45 -18.46 -7.48
CA THR A 119 12.61 -19.35 -7.34
C THR A 119 13.72 -18.78 -6.46
N CYS A 120 13.67 -17.47 -6.20
CA CYS A 120 14.64 -16.74 -5.38
C CYS A 120 14.11 -16.41 -3.99
N ILE A 121 12.84 -16.72 -3.69
CA ILE A 121 12.24 -16.45 -2.38
C ILE A 121 12.85 -17.38 -1.34
N ILE A 122 13.32 -16.77 -0.25
CA ILE A 122 13.85 -17.48 0.91
C ILE A 122 12.74 -17.53 1.95
N GLY A 123 12.23 -18.73 2.23
CA GLY A 123 11.07 -18.93 3.12
C GLY A 123 11.25 -18.30 4.50
N GLU A 124 12.43 -18.46 5.11
CA GLU A 124 12.73 -17.83 6.40
C GLU A 124 12.67 -16.28 6.33
N ASN A 125 13.19 -15.69 5.26
CA ASN A 125 13.15 -14.24 5.07
C ASN A 125 11.71 -13.75 4.88
N LEU A 126 10.89 -14.49 4.12
CA LEU A 126 9.47 -14.19 3.97
C LEU A 126 8.76 -14.19 5.32
N GLU A 127 8.97 -15.22 6.15
CA GLU A 127 8.34 -15.30 7.48
C GLU A 127 8.80 -14.18 8.41
N ARG A 128 10.12 -13.97 8.50
CA ARG A 128 10.71 -12.92 9.34
C ARG A 128 10.19 -11.54 8.95
N SER A 129 10.18 -11.24 7.64
CA SER A 129 9.76 -9.94 7.12
C SER A 129 8.26 -9.73 7.32
N PHE A 130 7.45 -10.76 7.06
CA PHE A 130 6.01 -10.71 7.32
C PHE A 130 5.70 -10.48 8.80
N LEU A 131 6.31 -11.23 9.71
CA LEU A 131 6.08 -11.08 11.14
C LEU A 131 6.48 -9.68 11.62
N SER A 132 7.64 -9.19 11.16
CA SER A 132 8.09 -7.82 11.49
C SER A 132 7.10 -6.77 10.96
N ALA A 133 6.63 -6.92 9.72
CA ALA A 133 5.66 -6.02 9.10
C ALA A 133 4.30 -6.03 9.80
N ALA A 134 3.84 -7.22 10.19
CA ALA A 134 2.62 -7.41 10.95
C ALA A 134 2.71 -6.74 12.32
N LEU A 135 3.81 -6.97 13.05
CA LEU A 135 4.04 -6.34 14.36
C LEU A 135 4.09 -4.81 14.26
N TRP A 136 4.81 -4.28 13.27
CA TRP A 136 4.83 -2.85 13.00
C TRP A 136 3.42 -2.30 12.78
N THR A 137 2.62 -2.98 11.96
CA THR A 137 1.24 -2.55 11.67
C THR A 137 0.35 -2.61 12.91
N LEU A 138 0.54 -3.57 13.81
CA LEU A 138 -0.23 -3.67 15.05
C LEU A 138 0.08 -2.54 16.04
N ILE A 139 1.32 -2.05 16.06
CA ILE A 139 1.78 -1.04 17.01
C ILE A 139 1.58 0.38 16.46
N PHE A 140 1.99 0.61 15.21
CA PHE A 140 2.06 1.94 14.59
C PHE A 140 0.95 2.20 13.57
N GLY A 141 0.24 1.17 13.13
CA GLY A 141 -0.84 1.32 12.15
C GLY A 141 -1.95 2.23 12.65
N ARG A 142 -2.38 3.19 11.81
CA ARG A 142 -3.50 4.09 12.12
C ARG A 142 -4.84 3.57 11.57
N ASP A 143 -4.81 2.77 10.51
CA ASP A 143 -6.01 2.19 9.87
C ASP A 143 -6.47 0.91 10.60
N GLN A 144 -7.65 1.00 11.23
CA GLN A 144 -8.28 -0.11 11.96
C GLN A 144 -8.68 -1.28 11.07
N ARG A 145 -9.06 -1.05 9.81
CA ARG A 145 -9.36 -2.13 8.87
C ARG A 145 -8.09 -2.90 8.55
N ARG A 146 -7.00 -2.17 8.28
CA ARG A 146 -5.69 -2.77 8.01
C ARG A 146 -5.16 -3.57 9.20
N ILE A 147 -5.30 -3.04 10.42
CA ILE A 147 -4.96 -3.77 11.65
C ILE A 147 -5.77 -5.07 11.74
N ALA A 148 -7.07 -5.03 11.51
CA ALA A 148 -7.92 -6.22 11.56
C ALA A 148 -7.53 -7.28 10.51
N GLU A 149 -7.18 -6.86 9.29
CA GLU A 149 -6.67 -7.74 8.24
C GLU A 149 -5.37 -8.43 8.66
N VAL A 150 -4.40 -7.69 9.20
CA VAL A 150 -3.12 -8.23 9.67
C VAL A 150 -3.33 -9.23 10.81
N ARG A 151 -4.23 -8.95 11.76
CA ARG A 151 -4.60 -9.90 12.82
C ARG A 151 -5.16 -11.20 12.23
N ASN A 152 -6.05 -11.10 11.25
CA ASN A 152 -6.61 -12.27 10.57
C ASN A 152 -5.54 -13.05 9.80
N ASN A 153 -4.60 -12.37 9.15
CA ASN A 153 -3.45 -12.99 8.48
C ASN A 153 -2.56 -13.74 9.47
N LEU A 154 -2.20 -13.14 10.61
CA LEU A 154 -1.44 -13.79 11.68
C LEU A 154 -2.12 -15.07 12.16
N ILE A 155 -3.42 -15.03 12.44
CA ILE A 155 -4.19 -16.22 12.84
C ILE A 155 -4.16 -17.28 11.73
N HIS A 156 -4.49 -16.89 10.50
CA HIS A 156 -4.60 -17.80 9.37
C HIS A 156 -3.27 -18.49 9.02
N PHE A 157 -2.13 -17.83 9.23
CA PHE A 157 -0.80 -18.39 9.00
C PHE A 157 -0.22 -19.14 10.21
N GLY A 158 -0.97 -19.21 11.31
CA GLY A 158 -0.62 -19.97 12.51
C GLY A 158 0.26 -19.21 13.50
N TYR A 159 0.22 -17.88 13.49
CA TYR A 159 0.96 -16.97 14.39
C TYR A 159 0.07 -16.29 15.43
N ALA A 160 -1.09 -16.88 15.74
CA ALA A 160 -2.04 -16.30 16.70
C ALA A 160 -1.39 -15.97 18.06
N ALA A 161 -0.39 -16.75 18.49
CA ALA A 161 0.35 -16.54 19.74
C ALA A 161 1.04 -15.16 19.84
N VAL A 162 1.41 -14.56 18.70
CA VAL A 162 2.01 -13.21 18.65
C VAL A 162 1.06 -12.15 19.20
N LEU A 163 -0.25 -12.33 19.00
CA LEU A 163 -1.27 -11.37 19.43
C LEU A 163 -1.43 -11.29 20.95
N SER A 164 -0.85 -12.24 21.69
CA SER A 164 -0.86 -12.29 23.14
C SER A 164 0.52 -12.08 23.75
N ASP A 165 1.52 -11.72 22.95
CA ASP A 165 2.87 -11.41 23.44
C ASP A 165 2.81 -10.14 24.31
N PRO A 166 3.22 -10.19 25.60
CA PRO A 166 3.21 -9.03 26.48
C PRO A 166 4.05 -7.87 25.94
N GLU A 167 5.15 -8.13 25.24
CA GLU A 167 5.97 -7.08 24.62
C GLU A 167 5.21 -6.36 23.51
N ILE A 168 4.24 -6.99 22.86
CA ILE A 168 3.41 -6.37 21.83
C ILE A 168 2.21 -5.66 22.45
N VAL A 169 1.50 -6.32 23.37
CA VAL A 169 0.28 -5.79 23.99
C VAL A 169 0.56 -4.54 24.82
N HIS A 170 1.73 -4.45 25.45
CA HIS A 170 2.10 -3.32 26.32
C HIS A 170 2.97 -2.28 25.63
N THR A 171 3.37 -2.49 24.37
CA THR A 171 4.12 -1.47 23.63
C THR A 171 3.18 -0.33 23.26
N MET A 172 3.52 0.87 23.71
CA MET A 172 2.92 2.09 23.20
C MET A 172 3.71 2.57 21.98
N PRO A 173 3.04 3.13 20.96
CA PRO A 173 3.74 3.73 19.83
C PRO A 173 4.56 4.93 20.31
N GLU A 174 5.89 4.76 20.34
CA GLU A 174 6.86 5.83 20.55
C GLU A 174 7.44 6.24 19.19
N GLU A 175 7.80 7.51 19.03
CA GLU A 175 8.28 8.07 17.74
C GLU A 175 9.53 7.35 17.19
N ASP A 176 10.33 6.70 18.04
CA ASP A 176 11.62 6.13 17.65
C ASP A 176 11.77 4.65 18.05
N TYR A 177 10.72 3.85 17.84
CA TYR A 177 10.78 2.42 18.16
C TYR A 177 11.66 1.66 17.16
N PRO A 178 12.77 1.02 17.59
CA PRO A 178 13.71 0.42 16.66
C PRO A 178 13.12 -0.80 15.93
N MET A 179 13.18 -0.80 14.58
CA MET A 179 12.77 -1.95 13.77
C MET A 179 13.51 -3.24 14.14
N GLU A 180 14.75 -3.12 14.63
CA GLU A 180 15.55 -4.24 15.14
C GLU A 180 14.89 -4.95 16.33
N LYS A 181 14.19 -4.19 17.19
CA LYS A 181 13.45 -4.75 18.32
C LYS A 181 12.23 -5.55 17.84
N LEU A 182 11.51 -5.07 16.81
CA LEU A 182 10.43 -5.83 16.19
C LEU A 182 10.95 -7.11 15.52
N ALA A 183 12.08 -7.04 14.84
CA ALA A 183 12.72 -8.20 14.24
C ALA A 183 13.14 -9.23 15.30
N HIS A 184 13.61 -8.78 16.48
CA HIS A 184 13.93 -9.66 17.60
C HIS A 184 12.69 -10.37 18.16
N ILE A 185 11.57 -9.67 18.33
CA ILE A 185 10.31 -10.27 18.77
C ILE A 185 9.80 -11.25 17.71
N ALA A 186 9.79 -10.84 16.44
CA ALA A 186 9.37 -11.68 15.32
C ALA A 186 10.17 -13.00 15.26
N ALA A 187 11.48 -12.96 15.55
CA ALA A 187 12.34 -14.13 15.54
C ALA A 187 11.89 -15.25 16.48
N LYS A 188 11.23 -14.93 17.60
CA LYS A 188 10.69 -15.92 18.56
C LYS A 188 9.60 -16.80 17.96
N TYR A 189 8.94 -16.33 16.90
CA TYR A 189 7.75 -16.95 16.32
C TYR A 189 7.98 -17.54 14.92
N ILE A 190 9.16 -17.33 14.32
CA ILE A 190 9.51 -17.90 13.02
C ILE A 190 9.35 -19.42 13.07
N LYS A 191 8.85 -20.02 11.99
CA LYS A 191 8.71 -21.47 11.84
C LYS A 191 9.62 -21.94 10.70
N PRO A 192 10.92 -22.21 10.99
CA PRO A 192 11.86 -22.65 9.98
C PRO A 192 11.33 -23.84 9.18
N GLY A 193 11.43 -23.78 7.85
CA GLY A 193 10.99 -24.85 6.97
C GLY A 193 9.47 -24.94 6.73
N ALA A 194 8.68 -23.99 7.20
CA ALA A 194 7.25 -23.96 6.89
C ALA A 194 7.01 -23.73 5.38
N HIS A 195 6.33 -24.68 4.75
CA HIS A 195 5.91 -24.55 3.36
C HIS A 195 4.67 -23.66 3.24
N ARG A 196 4.79 -22.55 2.51
CA ARG A 196 3.70 -21.61 2.25
C ARG A 196 3.14 -21.85 0.85
N LYS A 197 1.81 -21.93 0.74
CA LYS A 197 1.13 -21.93 -0.56
C LYS A 197 1.35 -20.58 -1.25
N PHE A 198 1.28 -20.55 -2.57
CA PHE A 198 1.43 -19.31 -3.35
C PHE A 198 0.53 -18.18 -2.86
N SER A 199 -0.76 -18.45 -2.63
CA SER A 199 -1.70 -17.46 -2.10
C SER A 199 -1.34 -16.93 -0.70
N GLN A 200 -0.68 -17.74 0.13
CA GLN A 200 -0.18 -17.31 1.44
C GLN A 200 1.05 -16.42 1.27
N MET A 201 1.97 -16.77 0.37
CA MET A 201 3.15 -15.95 0.06
C MET A 201 2.74 -14.56 -0.45
N VAL A 202 1.75 -14.48 -1.35
CA VAL A 202 1.22 -13.22 -1.86
C VAL A 202 0.64 -12.36 -0.74
N ARG A 203 -0.22 -12.93 0.12
CA ARG A 203 -0.79 -12.19 1.26
C ARG A 203 0.26 -11.71 2.26
N MET A 204 1.27 -12.53 2.55
CA MET A 204 2.39 -12.14 3.40
C MET A 204 3.21 -11.00 2.78
N ALA A 205 3.47 -11.07 1.47
CA ALA A 205 4.18 -10.03 0.72
C ALA A 205 3.39 -8.70 0.65
N ILE A 206 2.07 -8.75 0.53
CA ILE A 206 1.20 -7.56 0.62
C ILE A 206 1.39 -6.85 1.96
N ASP A 207 1.50 -7.60 3.06
CA ASP A 207 1.71 -7.01 4.38
C ASP A 207 3.07 -6.32 4.52
N ILE A 208 4.13 -6.89 3.91
CA ILE A 208 5.46 -6.25 3.85
C ILE A 208 5.41 -4.97 3.02
N TYR A 209 4.76 -5.01 1.86
CA TYR A 209 4.59 -3.82 1.00
C TYR A 209 3.89 -2.68 1.74
N TYR A 210 2.73 -2.97 2.36
CA TYR A 210 1.95 -1.93 3.04
C TYR A 210 2.63 -1.40 4.29
N GLN A 211 3.38 -2.23 5.01
CA GLN A 211 4.19 -1.74 6.12
C GLN A 211 5.17 -0.69 5.62
N ARG A 212 5.96 -0.99 4.58
CA ARG A 212 6.95 -0.04 4.06
C ARG A 212 6.31 1.24 3.52
N TYR A 213 5.19 1.10 2.83
CA TYR A 213 4.42 2.21 2.29
C TYR A 213 3.96 3.16 3.41
N HIS A 214 3.35 2.63 4.48
CA HIS A 214 2.88 3.43 5.60
C HIS A 214 4.01 3.95 6.49
N GLU A 215 5.11 3.21 6.62
CA GLU A 215 6.29 3.66 7.37
C GLU A 215 6.86 4.97 6.81
N ILE A 216 6.87 5.14 5.48
CA ILE A 216 7.39 6.35 4.83
C ILE A 216 6.39 7.52 4.91
N LEU A 217 5.09 7.23 5.06
CA LEU A 217 4.03 8.24 5.14
C LEU A 217 3.65 8.66 6.58
N ALA A 218 4.11 7.91 7.59
CA ALA A 218 3.73 8.08 9.00
C ALA A 218 4.29 9.36 9.62
#